data_AF-E3HYE3-F1
#
_entry.id   AF-E3HYE3-F1
#
_cell.length_a   1.000
_cell.length_b   1.000
_cell.length_c   1.000
_cell.angle_alpha   90.00
_cell.angle_beta   90.00
_cell.angle_gamma   90.00
#
_symmetry.space_group_name_H-M   'P 1'
#
loop_
_entity.id
_entity.type
_entity.pdbx_description
1 polymer ?
#
loop_
_entity_poly.entity_id
_entity_poly.type
_entity_poly.pdbx_seq_one_letter_code
_entity_poly.pdbx_strand_id
1 'polypeptide(L)'
;MANAYALATCLLIVRRCTVVIEKLFGSFASRFTEASDTKVAAAPPDFKVFSFYLEDGDGLSDSEPIFNALHDLLHSLGLGVGLNELTDEEVLHCLCLHFQKPDHPVINALLDEADSGEVSIATLCTLATVLNDGHDLWALSVQEGRWADRCEYGNFGGSAQYLGSHFAGFFGTNSSLGAAQKLQTTLSQGNVSAAAEVVAARVQGILKAIQQEDQREAVLADLRLLLQRPHPSIPQCLTTVVLSTAHIPDDATARKYFDAEGVSMEFGWLWKVPPRSPEAREYLEIPAWLQPILAYADLNEIDRIEFDKDGEMIEDLPLYDW
;
A
#
# COMPACT_ATOMS: atom_id res chain seq x y z
N MET A 1 9.86 -19.09 28.04
CA MET A 1 9.27 -17.88 27.44
C MET A 1 10.26 -17.39 26.41
N ALA A 2 9.82 -17.19 25.17
CA ALA A 2 10.63 -16.50 24.17
C ALA A 2 10.77 -15.02 24.56
N ASN A 3 11.94 -14.44 24.36
CA ASN A 3 12.11 -13.00 24.43
C ASN A 3 11.74 -12.44 23.06
N ALA A 4 10.73 -11.57 23.02
CA ALA A 4 10.33 -10.83 21.84
C ALA A 4 10.95 -9.43 21.88
N TYR A 5 11.30 -8.93 20.71
CA TYR A 5 11.89 -7.62 20.51
C TYR A 5 11.13 -6.89 19.40
N ALA A 6 10.94 -5.58 19.56
CA ALA A 6 10.41 -4.69 18.55
C ALA A 6 11.38 -3.54 18.25
N LEU A 7 11.46 -3.18 16.97
CA LEU A 7 12.16 -2.00 16.49
C LEU A 7 11.28 -1.33 15.44
N ALA A 8 11.09 -0.01 15.57
CA ALA A 8 10.35 0.76 14.59
C ALA A 8 11.18 1.88 13.98
N THR A 9 10.99 2.11 12.68
CA THR A 9 11.42 3.32 11.99
C THR A 9 10.23 4.26 11.86
N CYS A 10 10.43 5.52 12.24
CA CYS A 10 9.41 6.55 12.19
C CYS A 10 9.80 7.67 11.24
N LEU A 11 8.82 8.19 10.50
CA LEU A 11 8.95 9.37 9.64
C LEU A 11 7.87 10.39 10.01
N LEU A 12 8.28 11.54 10.52
CA LEU A 12 7.43 12.68 10.85
C LEU A 12 7.54 13.74 9.76
N ILE A 13 6.41 14.16 9.20
CA ILE A 13 6.33 15.16 8.13
C ILE A 13 5.54 16.37 8.64
N VAL A 14 6.21 17.51 8.77
CA VAL A 14 5.66 18.76 9.30
C VAL A 14 6.17 19.94 8.48
N ARG A 15 5.41 21.04 8.41
CA ARG A 15 5.87 22.28 7.74
C ARG A 15 7.04 22.91 8.48
N ARG A 16 6.96 22.92 9.82
CA ARG A 16 8.01 23.42 10.71
C ARG A 16 8.00 22.65 12.02
N CYS A 17 9.18 22.44 12.59
CA CYS A 17 9.32 21.93 13.95
C CYS A 17 9.08 23.09 14.92
N THR A 18 8.03 23.00 15.73
CA THR A 18 7.63 24.02 16.70
C THR A 18 7.68 23.46 18.12
N VAL A 19 7.40 24.31 19.11
CA VAL A 19 7.39 23.89 20.53
C VAL A 19 6.37 22.79 20.77
N VAL A 20 5.21 22.80 20.09
CA VAL A 20 4.23 21.70 20.23
C VAL A 20 4.80 20.38 19.75
N ILE A 21 5.41 20.34 18.55
CA ILE A 21 6.03 19.13 18.02
C ILE A 21 7.19 18.67 18.91
N GLU A 22 8.02 19.61 19.36
CA GLU A 22 9.13 19.33 20.27
C GLU A 22 8.66 18.85 21.64
N LYS A 23 7.48 19.23 22.14
CA LYS A 23 6.98 18.74 23.42
C LYS A 23 6.29 17.38 23.28
N LEU A 24 5.47 17.19 22.25
CA LEU A 24 4.74 15.94 22.04
C LEU A 24 5.62 14.78 21.56
N PHE A 25 6.69 15.08 20.80
CA PHE A 25 7.60 14.06 20.25
C PHE A 25 9.05 14.22 20.77
N GLY A 26 9.24 15.05 21.80
CA GLY A 26 10.54 15.58 22.26
C GLY A 26 11.53 14.61 22.82
N SER A 27 11.07 13.52 23.44
CA SER A 27 11.94 12.43 23.89
C SER A 27 12.80 11.85 22.75
N PHE A 28 12.41 12.09 21.49
CA PHE A 28 13.10 11.66 20.29
C PHE A 28 13.65 12.81 19.45
N ALA A 29 13.46 14.07 19.86
CA ALA A 29 13.93 15.23 19.10
C ALA A 29 15.46 15.24 18.94
N SER A 30 16.19 14.71 19.92
CA SER A 30 17.65 14.49 19.84
C SER A 30 18.05 13.40 18.84
N ARG A 31 17.11 12.52 18.45
CA ARG A 31 17.27 11.45 17.47
C ARG A 31 16.72 11.84 16.09
N PHE A 32 16.06 12.99 15.94
CA PHE A 32 15.58 13.45 14.65
C PHE A 32 16.76 13.71 13.72
N THR A 33 16.82 12.93 12.66
CA THR A 33 17.67 13.21 11.52
C THR A 33 16.77 13.78 10.43
N GLU A 34 17.04 15.01 9.98
CA GLU A 34 16.35 15.57 8.82
C GLU A 34 16.73 14.72 7.60
N ALA A 35 15.74 14.06 6.99
CA ALA A 35 15.96 13.15 5.88
C ALA A 35 16.35 13.98 4.65
N SER A 36 17.57 13.76 4.15
CA SER A 36 18.09 14.47 2.97
C SER A 36 17.43 14.02 1.65
N ASP A 37 16.77 12.87 1.64
CA ASP A 37 16.05 12.34 0.49
C ASP A 37 14.53 12.45 0.68
N THR A 38 13.99 13.64 0.45
CA THR A 38 12.54 13.92 0.54
C THR A 38 11.70 13.16 -0.49
N LYS A 39 12.33 12.56 -1.52
CA LYS A 39 11.62 11.77 -2.54
C LYS A 39 11.03 10.48 -1.98
N VAL A 40 11.62 9.93 -0.90
CA VAL A 40 11.15 8.69 -0.27
C VAL A 40 9.82 8.91 0.48
N ALA A 41 9.51 10.14 0.91
CA ALA A 41 8.43 10.42 1.86
C ALA A 41 7.16 11.04 1.24
N ALA A 42 7.10 11.29 -0.08
CA ALA A 42 5.98 11.96 -0.75
C ALA A 42 5.51 13.24 -0.02
N ALA A 43 6.44 13.97 0.60
CA ALA A 43 6.14 15.18 1.36
C ALA A 43 5.75 16.33 0.42
N PRO A 44 4.77 17.18 0.78
CA PRO A 44 4.45 18.38 -0.01
C PRO A 44 5.64 19.35 -0.08
N PRO A 45 5.67 20.26 -1.07
CA PRO A 45 6.62 21.38 -1.08
C PRO A 45 6.54 22.16 0.25
N ASP A 46 7.70 22.60 0.75
CA ASP A 46 7.89 23.34 2.02
C ASP A 46 7.67 22.53 3.32
N PHE A 47 7.51 21.21 3.23
CA PHE A 47 7.49 20.33 4.40
C PHE A 47 8.86 19.70 4.63
N LYS A 48 9.19 19.53 5.91
CA LYS A 48 10.38 18.82 6.38
C LYS A 48 10.03 17.41 6.78
N VAL A 49 10.99 16.50 6.58
CA VAL A 49 10.86 15.09 6.91
C VAL A 49 11.90 14.77 7.96
N PHE A 50 11.46 14.28 9.12
CA PHE A 50 12.33 13.87 10.21
C PHE A 50 12.20 12.35 10.40
N SER A 51 13.35 11.65 10.40
CA SER A 51 13.41 10.23 10.70
C SER A 51 13.93 9.98 12.11
N PHE A 52 13.36 9.01 12.81
CA PHE A 52 13.83 8.51 14.11
C PHE A 52 13.49 7.03 14.28
N TYR A 53 14.04 6.40 15.31
CA TYR A 53 13.81 4.99 15.63
C TYR A 53 13.25 4.84 17.04
N LEU A 54 12.39 3.84 17.21
CA LEU A 54 11.83 3.40 18.48
C LEU A 54 12.27 1.97 18.75
N GLU A 55 12.79 1.71 19.95
CA GLU A 55 13.11 0.42 20.51
C GLU A 55 12.13 0.07 21.64
N ASP A 56 12.09 -1.21 22.02
CA ASP A 56 11.33 -1.62 23.21
C ASP A 56 11.77 -0.82 24.45
N GLY A 57 10.79 -0.17 25.09
CA GLY A 57 11.02 0.65 26.28
C GLY A 57 11.37 2.12 26.00
N ASP A 58 11.31 2.58 24.75
CA ASP A 58 11.53 4.00 24.43
C ASP A 58 10.42 4.94 24.97
N GLY A 59 9.33 4.40 25.54
CA GLY A 59 8.37 5.16 26.35
C GLY A 59 7.53 6.19 25.57
N LEU A 60 7.45 6.09 24.23
CA LEU A 60 6.61 6.99 23.42
C LEU A 60 5.13 6.86 23.77
N SER A 61 4.74 5.71 24.31
CA SER A 61 3.40 5.45 24.82
C SER A 61 3.24 5.82 26.29
N ASP A 62 4.29 6.09 27.06
CA ASP A 62 4.13 6.30 28.51
C ASP A 62 3.37 7.61 28.78
N SER A 63 2.27 7.52 29.52
CA SER A 63 1.39 8.66 29.81
C SER A 63 2.06 9.78 30.62
N GLU A 64 2.84 9.45 31.64
CA GLU A 64 3.45 10.44 32.55
C GLU A 64 4.39 11.43 31.83
N PRO A 65 5.35 11.00 30.99
CA PRO A 65 6.16 11.92 30.18
C PRO A 65 5.34 12.84 29.27
N ILE A 66 4.23 12.33 28.72
CA ILE A 66 3.34 13.10 27.83
C ILE A 66 2.65 14.22 28.62
N PHE A 67 2.07 13.92 29.78
CA PHE A 67 1.42 14.94 30.61
C PHE A 67 2.43 15.96 31.13
N ASN A 68 3.62 15.53 31.57
CA ASN A 68 4.70 16.46 31.94
C ASN A 68 5.03 17.44 30.79
N ALA A 69 5.10 16.94 29.56
CA ALA A 69 5.34 17.78 28.38
C ALA A 69 4.17 18.75 28.09
N LEU A 70 2.93 18.37 28.39
CA LEU A 70 1.74 19.23 28.24
C LEU A 70 1.68 20.33 29.31
N HIS A 71 2.02 20.01 30.56
CA HIS A 71 2.18 21.01 31.63
C HIS A 71 3.26 22.03 31.27
N ASP A 72 4.41 21.55 30.79
CA ASP A 72 5.49 22.40 30.28
C ASP A 72 5.02 23.29 29.11
N LEU A 73 4.26 22.73 28.17
CA LEU A 73 3.72 23.46 27.03
C LEU A 73 2.79 24.59 27.51
N LEU A 74 1.87 24.28 28.42
CA LEU A 74 0.95 25.25 29.03
C LEU A 74 1.71 26.41 29.67
N HIS A 75 2.75 26.11 30.46
CA HIS A 75 3.64 27.12 31.03
C HIS A 75 4.38 27.95 29.98
N SER A 76 4.92 27.32 28.93
CA SER A 76 5.64 28.01 27.86
C SER A 76 4.77 29.01 27.08
N LEU A 77 3.46 28.73 27.01
CA LEU A 77 2.46 29.61 26.40
C LEU A 77 1.95 30.70 27.35
N GLY A 78 2.38 30.69 28.62
CA GLY A 78 1.92 31.63 29.64
C GLY A 78 0.46 31.42 30.05
N LEU A 79 -0.10 30.25 29.75
CA LEU A 79 -1.44 29.84 30.16
C LEU A 79 -1.29 29.20 31.55
N GLY A 80 -2.05 29.63 32.56
CA GLY A 80 -1.92 29.10 33.93
C GLY A 80 -1.05 29.89 34.91
N VAL A 81 -0.60 31.10 34.54
CA VAL A 81 0.06 32.00 35.49
C VAL A 81 -0.91 32.38 36.62
N GLY A 82 -0.61 31.95 37.85
CA GLY A 82 -1.39 32.24 39.06
C GLY A 82 -2.44 31.19 39.44
N LEU A 83 -2.49 30.05 38.74
CA LEU A 83 -3.28 28.89 39.14
C LEU A 83 -2.41 27.93 39.96
N ASN A 84 -2.93 27.44 41.09
CA ASN A 84 -2.30 26.33 41.82
C ASN A 84 -2.52 25.03 41.03
N GLU A 85 -1.57 24.09 41.14
CA GLU A 85 -1.55 22.72 40.58
C GLU A 85 -2.82 22.35 39.79
N LEU A 86 -2.78 22.55 38.46
CA LEU A 86 -3.85 22.12 37.57
C LEU A 86 -3.84 20.60 37.44
N THR A 87 -5.02 20.02 37.33
CA THR A 87 -5.19 18.62 36.92
C THR A 87 -4.88 18.44 35.43
N ASP A 88 -4.60 17.21 35.02
CA ASP A 88 -4.31 16.86 33.63
C ASP A 88 -5.48 17.20 32.68
N GLU A 89 -6.72 16.98 33.14
CA GLU A 89 -7.93 17.37 32.41
C GLU A 89 -8.01 18.89 32.22
N GLU A 90 -7.75 19.67 33.26
CA GLU A 90 -7.76 21.14 33.19
C GLU A 90 -6.66 21.67 32.26
N VAL A 91 -5.46 21.08 32.29
CA VAL A 91 -4.37 21.42 31.36
C VAL A 91 -4.78 21.20 29.92
N LEU A 92 -5.34 20.03 29.61
CA LEU A 92 -5.82 19.71 28.26
C LEU A 92 -6.91 20.67 27.81
N HIS A 93 -7.86 20.99 28.68
CA HIS A 93 -8.93 21.92 28.37
C HIS A 93 -8.40 23.34 28.11
N CYS A 94 -7.46 23.82 28.94
CA CYS A 94 -6.82 25.13 28.74
C CYS A 94 -6.04 25.21 27.42
N LEU A 95 -5.26 24.18 27.09
CA LEU A 95 -4.54 24.10 25.82
C LEU A 95 -5.52 24.07 24.64
N CYS A 96 -6.50 23.17 24.67
CA CYS A 96 -7.50 23.05 23.62
C CYS A 96 -8.29 24.36 23.43
N LEU A 97 -8.65 25.05 24.51
CA LEU A 97 -9.28 26.36 24.46
C LEU A 97 -8.39 27.41 23.78
N HIS A 98 -7.10 27.46 24.11
CA HIS A 98 -6.14 28.37 23.46
C HIS A 98 -6.07 28.16 21.94
N PHE A 99 -6.09 26.90 21.49
CA PHE A 99 -6.10 26.53 20.08
C PHE A 99 -7.52 26.51 19.45
N GLN A 100 -8.53 27.07 20.13
CA GLN A 100 -9.92 27.22 19.64
C GLN A 100 -10.65 25.89 19.40
N LYS A 101 -10.35 24.87 20.21
CA LYS A 101 -10.91 23.50 20.16
C LYS A 101 -11.32 22.96 21.55
N PRO A 102 -12.01 23.73 22.41
CA PRO A 102 -12.17 23.44 23.83
C PRO A 102 -12.77 22.06 24.18
N ASP A 103 -13.67 21.55 23.35
CA ASP A 103 -14.39 20.28 23.60
C ASP A 103 -14.00 19.18 22.60
N HIS A 104 -12.75 19.19 22.13
CA HIS A 104 -12.31 18.20 21.16
C HIS A 104 -12.27 16.80 21.79
N PRO A 105 -12.78 15.74 21.11
CA PRO A 105 -12.85 14.38 21.66
C PRO A 105 -11.48 13.77 22.00
N VAL A 106 -10.38 14.38 21.55
CA VAL A 106 -9.01 13.96 21.88
C VAL A 106 -8.72 14.07 23.38
N ILE A 107 -9.40 14.98 24.11
CA ILE A 107 -9.22 15.14 25.55
C ILE A 107 -9.62 13.84 26.25
N ASN A 108 -10.84 13.37 26.01
CA ASN A 108 -11.35 12.13 26.60
C ASN A 108 -10.53 10.92 26.14
N ALA A 109 -10.18 10.86 24.85
CA ALA A 109 -9.35 9.76 24.33
C ALA A 109 -7.99 9.68 25.03
N LEU A 110 -7.34 10.82 25.28
CA LEU A 110 -6.05 10.86 25.96
C LEU A 110 -6.16 10.45 27.43
N LEU A 111 -7.18 10.94 28.14
CA LEU A 111 -7.41 10.59 29.54
C LEU A 111 -7.75 9.10 29.70
N ASP A 112 -8.63 8.57 28.86
CA ASP A 112 -9.01 7.15 28.87
C ASP A 112 -7.81 6.23 28.59
N GLU A 113 -6.95 6.60 27.64
CA GLU A 113 -5.72 5.86 27.33
C GLU A 113 -4.71 5.96 28.48
N ALA A 114 -4.54 7.15 29.06
CA ALA A 114 -3.62 7.39 30.17
C ALA A 114 -3.95 6.59 31.42
N ASP A 115 -5.23 6.31 31.70
CA ASP A 115 -5.65 5.42 32.80
C ASP A 115 -5.07 4.00 32.65
N SER A 116 -4.77 3.58 31.42
CA SER A 116 -4.11 2.30 31.14
C SER A 116 -2.57 2.37 31.25
N GLY A 117 -2.03 3.55 31.49
CA GLY A 117 -0.60 3.85 31.55
C GLY A 117 0.00 4.20 30.18
N GLU A 118 -0.67 3.85 29.08
CA GLU A 118 -0.16 3.98 27.72
C GLU A 118 -1.08 4.82 26.81
N VAL A 119 -0.51 5.80 26.13
CA VAL A 119 -1.14 6.63 25.10
C VAL A 119 -0.73 6.15 23.71
N SER A 120 -1.69 6.03 22.82
CA SER A 120 -1.43 5.61 21.46
C SER A 120 -0.80 6.72 20.62
N ILE A 121 0.07 6.34 19.69
CA ILE A 121 0.66 7.26 18.70
C ILE A 121 -0.45 7.98 17.89
N ALA A 122 -1.57 7.30 17.64
CA ALA A 122 -2.73 7.89 16.95
C ALA A 122 -3.34 9.05 17.75
N THR A 123 -3.48 8.89 19.07
CA THR A 123 -3.96 9.95 19.96
C THR A 123 -2.98 11.11 20.02
N LEU A 124 -1.66 10.85 20.09
CA LEU A 124 -0.63 11.88 20.03
C LEU A 124 -0.66 12.68 18.72
N CYS A 125 -0.80 12.02 17.56
CA CYS A 125 -0.96 12.71 16.28
C CYS A 125 -2.25 13.54 16.20
N THR A 126 -3.34 13.02 16.78
CA THR A 126 -4.60 13.76 16.87
C THR A 126 -4.42 15.01 17.73
N LEU A 127 -3.73 14.88 18.86
CA LEU A 127 -3.43 15.99 19.76
C LEU A 127 -2.54 17.05 19.09
N ALA A 128 -1.48 16.63 18.38
CA ALA A 128 -0.64 17.55 17.61
C ALA A 128 -1.46 18.33 16.56
N THR A 129 -2.38 17.64 15.86
CA THR A 129 -3.27 18.28 14.88
C THR A 129 -4.19 19.32 15.52
N VAL A 130 -4.66 19.06 16.74
CA VAL A 130 -5.52 19.98 17.51
C VAL A 130 -4.72 21.18 18.04
N LEU A 131 -3.53 20.93 18.60
CA LEU A 131 -2.64 21.95 19.17
C LEU A 131 -1.76 22.59 18.08
N ASN A 132 -2.34 22.98 16.95
CA ASN A 132 -1.56 23.49 15.81
C ASN A 132 -1.10 24.94 16.02
N ASP A 133 0.15 25.12 16.45
CA ASP A 133 0.87 26.42 16.53
C ASP A 133 1.51 26.82 15.18
N GLY A 134 1.06 26.19 14.10
CA GLY A 134 1.49 26.41 12.73
C GLY A 134 2.49 25.38 12.21
N HIS A 135 2.80 24.33 12.98
CA HIS A 135 3.62 23.22 12.53
C HIS A 135 3.02 22.43 11.37
N ASP A 136 1.68 22.45 11.22
CA ASP A 136 0.94 21.75 10.18
C ASP A 136 1.41 20.30 10.03
N LEU A 137 0.99 19.42 10.93
CA LEU A 137 1.29 17.99 10.82
C LEU A 137 0.69 17.41 9.53
N TRP A 138 1.55 16.92 8.63
CA TRP A 138 1.10 16.29 7.39
C TRP A 138 0.90 14.79 7.56
N ALA A 139 1.91 14.12 8.09
CA ALA A 139 1.85 12.69 8.33
C ALA A 139 2.86 12.23 9.40
N LEU A 140 2.52 11.14 10.08
CA LEU A 140 3.46 10.30 10.80
C LEU A 140 3.37 8.87 10.24
N SER A 141 4.50 8.30 9.85
CA SER A 141 4.60 6.88 9.48
C SER A 141 5.43 6.16 10.53
N VAL A 142 4.97 4.98 10.94
CA VAL A 142 5.69 4.05 11.83
C VAL A 142 5.76 2.71 11.13
N GLN A 143 6.96 2.13 11.02
CA GLN A 143 7.18 0.80 10.47
C GLN A 143 7.93 -0.03 11.49
N GLU A 144 7.25 -1.02 12.05
CA GLU A 144 7.72 -1.87 13.14
C GLU A 144 8.05 -3.26 12.62
N GLY A 145 9.22 -3.76 13.00
CA GLY A 145 9.59 -5.16 12.87
C GLY A 145 9.59 -5.83 14.23
N ARG A 146 8.99 -7.03 14.32
CA ARG A 146 8.98 -7.85 15.52
C ARG A 146 9.65 -9.19 15.28
N TRP A 147 10.58 -9.56 16.16
CA TRP A 147 11.25 -10.85 16.13
C TRP A 147 11.38 -11.43 17.55
N ALA A 148 11.71 -12.72 17.64
CA ALA A 148 11.97 -13.37 18.91
C ALA A 148 13.19 -14.29 18.84
N ASP A 149 13.75 -14.60 20.00
CA ASP A 149 14.87 -15.53 20.16
C ASP A 149 14.48 -17.01 19.93
N ARG A 150 13.17 -17.30 19.79
CA ARG A 150 12.63 -18.64 19.54
C ARG A 150 11.48 -18.61 18.54
N CYS A 151 11.40 -19.66 17.73
CA CYS A 151 10.31 -19.90 16.77
C CYS A 151 9.02 -20.28 17.48
N GLU A 152 8.28 -19.29 17.98
CA GLU A 152 6.94 -19.44 18.53
C GLU A 152 5.92 -18.71 17.63
N TYR A 153 4.74 -19.30 17.46
CA TYR A 153 3.69 -18.75 16.61
C TYR A 153 3.26 -17.36 17.12
N GLY A 154 3.18 -16.38 16.21
CA GLY A 154 2.76 -15.01 16.52
C GLY A 154 3.87 -14.06 16.99
N ASN A 155 5.10 -14.56 17.22
CA ASN A 155 6.22 -13.74 17.70
C ASN A 155 7.05 -13.08 16.58
N PHE A 156 6.83 -13.46 15.32
CA PHE A 156 7.45 -12.84 14.16
C PHE A 156 6.42 -12.07 13.37
N GLY A 157 6.78 -10.89 12.90
CA GLY A 157 5.91 -10.12 12.04
C GLY A 157 6.39 -8.69 11.83
N GLY A 158 5.52 -7.91 11.22
CA GLY A 158 5.70 -6.49 11.10
C GLY A 158 4.35 -5.79 11.20
N SER A 159 4.41 -4.55 11.67
CA SER A 159 3.29 -3.63 11.68
C SER A 159 3.71 -2.34 11.00
N ALA A 160 2.77 -1.67 10.36
CA ALA A 160 2.98 -0.34 9.86
C ALA A 160 1.74 0.50 10.16
N GLN A 161 1.97 1.72 10.62
CA GLN A 161 0.94 2.71 10.83
C GLN A 161 1.27 3.93 9.99
N TYR A 162 0.28 4.45 9.28
CA TYR A 162 0.39 5.72 8.59
C TYR A 162 -0.73 6.61 9.11
N LEU A 163 -0.39 7.80 9.60
CA LEU A 163 -1.29 8.77 10.20
C LEU A 163 -1.16 10.08 9.43
N GLY A 164 -1.81 10.16 8.27
CA GLY A 164 -1.78 11.33 7.40
C GLY A 164 -3.09 12.13 7.45
N SER A 165 -3.00 13.39 7.01
CA SER A 165 -4.14 14.33 6.93
C SER A 165 -5.32 13.83 6.09
N HIS A 166 -5.07 12.98 5.09
CA HIS A 166 -6.08 12.44 4.18
C HIS A 166 -6.36 10.94 4.39
N PHE A 167 -5.39 10.21 4.92
CA PHE A 167 -5.44 8.77 5.08
C PHE A 167 -4.76 8.37 6.38
N ALA A 168 -5.45 7.63 7.26
CA ALA A 168 -4.84 7.04 8.44
C ALA A 168 -5.21 5.56 8.57
N GLY A 169 -4.20 4.69 8.47
CA GLY A 169 -4.40 3.24 8.41
C GLY A 169 -3.33 2.47 9.15
N PHE A 170 -3.69 1.24 9.54
CA PHE A 170 -2.82 0.27 10.17
C PHE A 170 -2.73 -1.00 9.31
N PHE A 171 -1.51 -1.54 9.19
CA PHE A 171 -1.18 -2.67 8.35
C PHE A 171 -0.32 -3.66 9.13
N GLY A 172 -0.89 -4.80 9.51
CA GLY A 172 -0.15 -5.85 10.24
C GLY A 172 0.00 -7.12 9.42
N THR A 173 1.19 -7.73 9.40
CA THR A 173 1.42 -9.04 8.75
C THR A 173 0.51 -10.12 9.31
N ASN A 174 0.26 -10.11 10.63
CA ASN A 174 -0.64 -11.06 11.29
C ASN A 174 -2.10 -10.90 10.83
N SER A 175 -2.56 -9.67 10.58
CA SER A 175 -3.90 -9.43 10.02
C SER A 175 -4.04 -9.98 8.61
N SER A 176 -2.97 -9.87 7.80
CA SER A 176 -2.91 -10.39 6.44
C SER A 176 -2.88 -11.92 6.43
N LEU A 177 -2.13 -12.54 7.34
CA LEU A 177 -2.12 -14.00 7.53
C LEU A 177 -3.50 -14.51 7.97
N GLY A 178 -4.16 -13.84 8.92
CA GLY A 178 -5.51 -14.21 9.34
C GLY A 178 -6.53 -14.13 8.19
N ALA A 179 -6.44 -13.12 7.33
CA ALA A 179 -7.27 -13.03 6.13
C ALA A 179 -6.97 -14.15 5.12
N ALA A 180 -5.69 -14.45 4.89
CA ALA A 180 -5.27 -15.54 4.00
C ALA A 180 -5.75 -16.91 4.49
N GLN A 181 -5.68 -17.17 5.80
CA GLN A 181 -6.22 -18.40 6.40
C GLN A 181 -7.74 -18.52 6.20
N LYS A 182 -8.49 -17.43 6.43
CA LYS A 182 -9.94 -17.42 6.18
C LYS A 182 -10.28 -17.64 4.71
N LEU A 183 -9.53 -17.04 3.78
CA LEU A 183 -9.67 -17.28 2.35
C LEU A 183 -9.41 -18.75 2.00
N GLN A 184 -8.32 -19.33 2.51
CA GLN A 184 -8.00 -20.73 2.29
C GLN A 184 -9.12 -21.66 2.78
N THR A 185 -9.66 -21.42 3.97
CA THR A 185 -10.75 -22.23 4.54
C THR A 185 -12.05 -22.08 3.77
N THR A 186 -12.44 -20.85 3.39
CA THR A 186 -13.70 -20.61 2.66
C THR A 186 -13.66 -21.16 1.24
N LEU A 187 -12.52 -21.00 0.55
CA LEU A 187 -12.31 -21.54 -0.79
C LEU A 187 -12.23 -23.07 -0.81
N SER A 188 -11.57 -23.70 0.18
CA SER A 188 -11.50 -25.17 0.25
C SER A 188 -12.86 -25.83 0.49
N GLN A 189 -13.81 -25.08 1.07
CA GLN A 189 -15.21 -25.48 1.24
C GLN A 189 -16.08 -25.18 0.01
N GLY A 190 -15.51 -24.60 -1.06
CA GLY A 190 -16.25 -24.14 -2.24
C GLY A 190 -17.16 -22.94 -1.97
N ASN A 191 -17.03 -22.27 -0.82
CA ASN A 191 -17.86 -21.14 -0.44
C ASN A 191 -17.29 -19.83 -1.00
N VAL A 192 -17.52 -19.61 -2.29
CA VAL A 192 -17.03 -18.42 -3.01
C VAL A 192 -17.61 -17.13 -2.43
N SER A 193 -18.88 -17.14 -1.97
CA SER A 193 -19.50 -15.95 -1.37
C SER A 193 -18.77 -15.52 -0.09
N ALA A 194 -18.48 -16.46 0.81
CA ALA A 194 -17.74 -16.16 2.03
C ALA A 194 -16.29 -15.72 1.74
N ALA A 195 -15.65 -16.29 0.71
CA ALA A 195 -14.34 -15.83 0.28
C ALA A 195 -14.38 -14.37 -0.22
N ALA A 196 -15.41 -14.00 -1.00
CA ALA A 196 -15.62 -12.63 -1.45
C ALA A 196 -15.86 -11.66 -0.28
N GLU A 197 -16.58 -12.07 0.76
CA GLU A 197 -16.77 -11.26 1.97
C GLU A 197 -15.45 -10.96 2.69
N VAL A 198 -14.50 -11.91 2.73
CA VAL A 198 -13.17 -11.68 3.33
C VAL A 198 -12.40 -10.61 2.54
N VAL A 199 -12.46 -10.65 1.21
CA VAL A 199 -11.84 -9.62 0.35
C VAL A 199 -12.53 -8.27 0.54
N ALA A 200 -13.86 -8.26 0.54
CA ALA A 200 -14.65 -7.04 0.73
C ALA A 200 -14.36 -6.37 2.08
N ALA A 201 -14.21 -7.15 3.16
CA ALA A 201 -13.86 -6.63 4.47
C ALA A 201 -12.48 -5.94 4.48
N ARG A 202 -11.49 -6.47 3.74
CA ARG A 202 -10.16 -5.85 3.61
C ARG A 202 -10.24 -4.52 2.84
N VAL A 203 -10.97 -4.51 1.73
CA VAL A 203 -11.22 -3.29 0.95
C VAL A 203 -11.93 -2.24 1.80
N GLN A 204 -12.98 -2.62 2.53
CA GLN A 204 -13.69 -1.73 3.44
C GLN A 204 -12.79 -1.17 4.55
N GLY A 205 -11.88 -1.98 5.09
CA GLY A 205 -10.90 -1.51 6.08
C GLY A 205 -10.01 -0.39 5.52
N ILE A 206 -9.53 -0.54 4.28
CA ILE A 206 -8.72 0.49 3.61
C ILE A 206 -9.56 1.74 3.29
N LEU A 207 -10.81 1.57 2.84
CA LEU A 207 -11.69 2.71 2.58
C LEU A 207 -12.01 3.50 3.85
N LYS A 208 -12.23 2.82 4.98
CA LYS A 208 -12.46 3.47 6.29
C LYS A 208 -11.27 4.29 6.78
N ALA A 209 -10.06 3.99 6.30
CA ALA A 209 -8.85 4.76 6.61
C ALA A 209 -8.80 6.11 5.86
N ILE A 210 -9.64 6.33 4.85
CA ILE A 210 -9.79 7.64 4.21
C ILE A 210 -10.61 8.55 5.14
N GLN A 211 -9.99 9.66 5.55
CA GLN A 211 -10.49 10.54 6.59
C GLN A 211 -11.78 11.28 6.17
N GLN A 212 -11.82 11.76 4.92
CA GLN A 212 -12.94 12.55 4.41
C GLN A 212 -14.01 11.63 3.79
N GLU A 213 -15.26 11.82 4.21
CA GLU A 213 -16.39 11.01 3.75
C GLU A 213 -16.64 11.14 2.24
N ASP A 214 -16.66 12.36 1.71
CA ASP A 214 -16.86 12.59 0.28
C ASP A 214 -15.76 11.92 -0.58
N GLN A 215 -14.51 11.96 -0.11
CA GLN A 215 -13.39 11.30 -0.80
C GLN A 215 -13.51 9.78 -0.74
N ARG A 216 -13.92 9.25 0.42
CA ARG A 216 -14.13 7.81 0.61
C ARG A 216 -15.23 7.27 -0.30
N GLU A 217 -16.35 7.99 -0.42
CA GLU A 217 -17.45 7.62 -1.32
C GLU A 217 -17.03 7.72 -2.79
N ALA A 218 -16.28 8.76 -3.18
CA ALA A 218 -15.74 8.89 -4.53
C ALA A 218 -14.80 7.73 -4.90
N VAL A 219 -13.87 7.38 -4.01
CA VAL A 219 -12.95 6.24 -4.21
C VAL A 219 -13.73 4.91 -4.28
N LEU A 220 -14.76 4.72 -3.46
CA LEU A 220 -15.62 3.54 -3.52
C LEU A 220 -16.38 3.44 -4.86
N ALA A 221 -16.91 4.55 -5.36
CA ALA A 221 -17.59 4.59 -6.65
C ALA A 221 -16.65 4.21 -7.80
N ASP A 222 -15.45 4.78 -7.85
CA ASP A 222 -14.45 4.47 -8.86
C ASP A 222 -13.94 3.02 -8.75
N LEU A 223 -13.73 2.53 -7.53
CA LEU A 223 -13.33 1.14 -7.30
C LEU A 223 -14.38 0.16 -7.82
N ARG A 224 -15.67 0.42 -7.61
CA ARG A 224 -16.75 -0.41 -8.16
C ARG A 224 -16.69 -0.48 -9.68
N LEU A 225 -16.45 0.65 -10.36
CA LEU A 225 -16.29 0.68 -11.81
C LEU A 225 -15.07 -0.13 -12.26
N LEU A 226 -13.95 -0.03 -11.55
CA LEU A 226 -12.74 -0.79 -11.86
C LEU A 226 -12.95 -2.30 -11.71
N LEU A 227 -13.66 -2.74 -10.68
CA LEU A 227 -13.95 -4.16 -10.42
C LEU A 227 -15.00 -4.75 -11.38
N GLN A 228 -15.83 -3.92 -12.00
CA GLN A 228 -16.84 -4.34 -12.98
C GLN A 228 -16.29 -4.42 -14.41
N ARG A 229 -15.11 -3.83 -14.68
CA ARG A 229 -14.51 -3.93 -16.00
C ARG A 229 -14.24 -5.40 -16.32
N PRO A 230 -14.62 -5.89 -17.51
CA PRO A 230 -14.25 -7.23 -17.94
C PRO A 230 -12.72 -7.28 -17.97
N HIS A 231 -12.13 -7.94 -16.99
CA HIS A 231 -10.72 -8.25 -17.06
C HIS A 231 -10.54 -9.27 -18.18
N PRO A 232 -9.56 -9.08 -19.09
CA PRO A 232 -9.25 -10.12 -20.05
C PRO A 232 -9.00 -11.39 -19.24
N SER A 233 -9.79 -12.43 -19.49
CA SER A 233 -9.59 -13.73 -18.87
C SER A 233 -8.13 -14.10 -19.09
N ILE A 234 -7.35 -14.21 -18.00
CA ILE A 234 -6.04 -14.82 -18.08
C ILE A 234 -6.33 -16.26 -18.50
N PRO A 235 -5.95 -16.70 -19.72
CA PRO A 235 -6.26 -18.04 -20.15
C PRO A 235 -5.63 -19.01 -19.16
N GLN A 236 -6.42 -19.86 -18.50
CA GLN A 236 -5.92 -20.87 -17.56
C GLN A 236 -5.07 -21.92 -18.28
N CYS A 237 -5.22 -22.02 -19.60
CA CYS A 237 -4.40 -22.78 -20.52
C CYS A 237 -4.19 -21.89 -21.75
N LEU A 238 -2.94 -21.74 -22.19
CA LEU A 238 -2.65 -21.08 -23.47
C LEU A 238 -2.70 -22.13 -24.57
N THR A 239 -3.56 -21.96 -25.56
CA THR A 239 -3.59 -22.84 -26.74
C THR A 239 -2.57 -22.34 -27.75
N THR A 240 -1.49 -23.10 -27.92
CA THR A 240 -0.50 -22.88 -28.99
C THR A 240 -0.80 -23.81 -30.16
N VAL A 241 -0.84 -23.28 -31.37
CA VAL A 241 -0.84 -24.07 -32.60
C VAL A 241 0.49 -23.89 -33.33
N VAL A 242 1.08 -25.02 -33.71
CA VAL A 242 2.26 -25.05 -34.58
C VAL A 242 1.77 -25.14 -36.02
N LEU A 243 2.06 -24.12 -36.81
CA LEU A 243 1.84 -24.11 -38.26
C LEU A 243 3.15 -24.55 -38.93
N SER A 244 3.28 -25.86 -39.15
CA SER A 244 4.45 -26.44 -39.82
C SER A 244 4.46 -26.24 -41.35
N THR A 245 3.33 -25.82 -41.93
CA THR A 245 3.14 -25.68 -43.38
C THR A 245 2.85 -24.24 -43.82
N ALA A 246 2.84 -23.27 -42.91
CA ALA A 246 2.59 -21.88 -43.25
C ALA A 246 3.88 -21.19 -43.69
N HIS A 247 3.90 -20.73 -44.95
CA HIS A 247 5.04 -20.02 -45.51
C HIS A 247 5.10 -18.57 -44.99
N ILE A 248 6.20 -18.22 -44.33
CA ILE A 248 6.51 -16.83 -43.98
C ILE A 248 7.27 -16.22 -45.16
N PRO A 249 6.93 -14.99 -45.61
CA PRO A 249 7.70 -14.29 -46.62
C PRO A 249 9.20 -14.20 -46.28
N ASP A 250 10.07 -14.44 -47.27
CA ASP A 250 11.53 -14.46 -47.13
C ASP A 250 12.13 -13.14 -46.61
N ASP A 251 11.39 -12.02 -46.76
CA ASP A 251 11.79 -10.68 -46.31
C ASP A 251 11.43 -10.39 -44.84
N ALA A 252 10.72 -11.31 -44.17
CA ALA A 252 10.41 -11.18 -42.75
C ALA A 252 11.61 -11.60 -41.88
N THR A 253 11.99 -10.78 -40.90
CA THR A 253 13.11 -11.05 -39.98
C THR A 253 12.68 -11.62 -38.63
N ALA A 254 13.11 -12.85 -38.32
CA ALA A 254 12.75 -13.53 -37.07
C ALA A 254 13.27 -12.77 -35.84
N ARG A 255 12.48 -12.76 -34.75
CA ARG A 255 13.00 -12.33 -33.45
C ARG A 255 13.97 -13.39 -32.92
N LYS A 256 15.11 -12.96 -32.40
CA LYS A 256 16.08 -13.85 -31.74
C LYS A 256 15.56 -14.22 -30.36
N TYR A 257 15.31 -15.51 -30.14
CA TYR A 257 15.08 -16.07 -28.82
C TYR A 257 16.42 -16.47 -28.21
N PHE A 258 16.54 -16.41 -26.89
CA PHE A 258 17.72 -16.85 -26.17
C PHE A 258 17.30 -17.91 -25.14
N ASP A 259 18.08 -18.98 -24.97
CA ASP A 259 17.88 -19.93 -23.88
C ASP A 259 18.25 -19.33 -22.51
N ALA A 260 18.14 -20.12 -21.45
CA ALA A 260 18.46 -19.68 -20.09
C ALA A 260 19.94 -19.27 -19.93
N GLU A 261 20.79 -19.73 -20.83
CA GLU A 261 22.23 -19.48 -20.92
C GLU A 261 22.58 -18.31 -21.85
N GLY A 262 21.57 -17.65 -22.46
CA GLY A 262 21.77 -16.51 -23.34
C GLY A 262 22.24 -16.88 -24.75
N VAL A 263 22.11 -18.15 -25.15
CA VAL A 263 22.43 -18.64 -26.49
C VAL A 263 21.22 -18.43 -27.39
N SER A 264 21.44 -17.84 -28.58
CA SER A 264 20.36 -17.63 -29.55
C SER A 264 19.77 -18.99 -29.98
N MET A 265 18.50 -19.22 -29.66
CA MET A 265 17.74 -20.37 -30.13
C MET A 265 17.10 -20.05 -31.49
N GLU A 266 17.32 -20.89 -32.49
CA GLU A 266 16.80 -20.73 -33.86
C GLU A 266 15.56 -21.58 -34.15
N PHE A 267 14.64 -21.73 -33.19
CA PHE A 267 13.44 -22.54 -33.40
C PHE A 267 12.20 -21.65 -33.49
N GLY A 268 11.80 -21.38 -34.73
CA GLY A 268 10.48 -20.89 -35.11
C GLY A 268 10.17 -19.41 -34.82
N TRP A 269 9.11 -18.92 -35.45
CA TRP A 269 8.52 -17.63 -35.12
C TRP A 269 7.37 -17.84 -34.15
N LEU A 270 7.56 -17.48 -32.88
CA LEU A 270 6.43 -17.41 -31.95
C LEU A 270 5.71 -16.06 -32.10
N TRP A 271 4.47 -16.11 -32.56
CA TRP A 271 3.58 -14.96 -32.63
C TRP A 271 2.51 -15.06 -31.54
N LYS A 272 2.38 -13.99 -30.75
CA LYS A 272 1.28 -13.85 -29.79
C LYS A 272 0.07 -13.28 -30.52
N VAL A 273 -1.04 -14.01 -30.49
CA VAL A 273 -2.30 -13.54 -31.09
C VAL A 273 -2.73 -12.29 -30.32
N PRO A 274 -2.95 -11.15 -31.01
CA PRO A 274 -3.38 -9.93 -30.34
C PRO A 274 -4.76 -10.09 -29.71
N PRO A 275 -5.09 -9.28 -28.67
CA PRO A 275 -6.41 -9.32 -28.07
C PRO A 275 -7.52 -9.22 -29.12
N ARG A 276 -8.60 -9.99 -28.90
CA ARG A 276 -9.75 -10.06 -29.81
C ARG A 276 -10.66 -8.84 -29.76
N SER A 277 -10.44 -7.93 -28.82
CA SER A 277 -11.28 -6.74 -28.66
C SER A 277 -11.10 -5.77 -29.82
N PRO A 278 -12.18 -5.19 -30.38
CA PRO A 278 -12.10 -4.25 -31.49
C PRO A 278 -11.16 -3.07 -31.22
N GLU A 279 -11.16 -2.56 -29.99
CA GLU A 279 -10.35 -1.42 -29.57
C GLU A 279 -8.84 -1.74 -29.58
N ALA A 280 -8.46 -2.99 -29.31
CA ALA A 280 -7.07 -3.40 -29.35
C ALA A 280 -6.56 -3.59 -30.78
N ARG A 281 -7.48 -3.83 -31.74
CA ARG A 281 -7.15 -4.14 -33.14
C ARG A 281 -7.20 -2.95 -34.06
N GLU A 282 -7.91 -1.89 -33.68
CA GLU A 282 -7.97 -0.63 -34.43
C GLU A 282 -6.58 -0.02 -34.68
N TYR A 283 -5.61 -0.30 -33.80
CA TYR A 283 -4.24 0.22 -33.87
C TYR A 283 -3.21 -0.80 -34.38
N LEU A 284 -3.63 -1.99 -34.82
CA LEU A 284 -2.72 -3.03 -35.28
C LEU A 284 -2.60 -3.03 -36.81
N GLU A 285 -1.40 -2.71 -37.29
CA GLU A 285 -1.02 -2.92 -38.69
C GLU A 285 -0.64 -4.39 -38.89
N ILE A 286 -1.64 -5.24 -39.16
CA ILE A 286 -1.45 -6.67 -39.41
C ILE A 286 -1.16 -6.87 -40.91
N PRO A 287 0.00 -7.44 -41.29
CA PRO A 287 0.33 -7.73 -42.67
C PRO A 287 -0.74 -8.58 -43.35
N ALA A 288 -0.98 -8.34 -44.64
CA ALA A 288 -2.03 -9.03 -45.40
C ALA A 288 -1.93 -10.56 -45.32
N TRP A 289 -0.70 -11.11 -45.34
CA TRP A 289 -0.46 -12.56 -45.25
C TRP A 289 -0.83 -13.17 -43.89
N LEU A 290 -0.88 -12.36 -42.82
CA LEU A 290 -1.18 -12.82 -41.46
C LEU A 290 -2.68 -12.70 -41.11
N GLN A 291 -3.46 -11.99 -41.93
CA GLN A 291 -4.90 -11.80 -41.72
C GLN A 291 -5.70 -13.13 -41.69
N PRO A 292 -5.49 -14.09 -42.62
CA PRO A 292 -6.21 -15.36 -42.59
C PRO A 292 -5.83 -16.21 -41.36
N ILE A 293 -4.56 -16.16 -40.96
CA ILE A 293 -4.03 -16.86 -39.79
C ILE A 293 -4.64 -16.30 -38.50
N LEU A 294 -4.77 -14.97 -38.40
CA LEU A 294 -5.46 -14.32 -37.29
C LEU A 294 -6.95 -14.69 -37.27
N ALA A 295 -7.63 -14.70 -38.42
CA ALA A 295 -9.03 -15.13 -38.50
C ALA A 295 -9.23 -16.58 -38.05
N TYR A 296 -8.31 -17.48 -38.41
CA TYR A 296 -8.30 -18.86 -37.94
C TYR A 296 -8.05 -18.95 -36.43
N ALA A 297 -7.10 -18.16 -35.91
CA ALA A 297 -6.81 -18.09 -34.48
C ALA A 297 -7.97 -17.53 -33.66
N ASP A 298 -8.77 -16.64 -34.24
CA ASP A 298 -9.97 -16.13 -33.61
C ASP A 298 -11.08 -17.17 -33.56
N LEU A 299 -11.32 -17.84 -34.68
CA LEU A 299 -12.34 -18.87 -34.80
C LEU A 299 -12.10 -20.05 -33.84
N ASN A 300 -10.83 -20.36 -33.56
CA ASN A 300 -10.43 -21.52 -32.76
C ASN A 300 -9.88 -21.15 -31.37
N GLU A 301 -10.04 -19.90 -30.94
CA GLU A 301 -9.59 -19.43 -29.62
C GLU A 301 -8.09 -19.67 -29.33
N ILE A 302 -7.23 -19.62 -30.36
CA ILE A 302 -5.77 -19.84 -30.26
C ILE A 302 -5.10 -18.62 -29.64
N ASP A 303 -4.20 -18.80 -28.67
CA ASP A 303 -3.47 -17.72 -27.99
C ASP A 303 -2.09 -17.44 -28.58
N ARG A 304 -1.46 -18.48 -29.13
CA ARG A 304 -0.11 -18.42 -29.70
C ARG A 304 -0.03 -19.22 -30.98
N ILE A 305 0.72 -18.68 -31.93
CA ILE A 305 1.01 -19.34 -33.20
C ILE A 305 2.51 -19.48 -33.29
N GLU A 306 2.97 -20.71 -33.47
CA GLU A 306 4.37 -21.00 -33.71
C GLU A 306 4.52 -21.40 -35.18
N PHE A 307 5.39 -20.71 -35.90
CA PHE A 307 5.74 -21.10 -37.26
C PHE A 307 7.01 -21.92 -37.24
N ASP A 308 7.00 -23.05 -37.91
CA ASP A 308 8.22 -23.85 -38.12
C ASP A 308 9.12 -23.16 -39.15
N LYS A 309 10.43 -23.11 -38.88
CA LYS A 309 11.44 -22.57 -39.79
C LYS A 309 11.80 -23.59 -40.88
N ASP A 310 11.61 -24.87 -40.60
CA ASP A 310 12.08 -26.00 -41.41
C ASP A 310 10.95 -26.69 -42.18
N GLY A 311 9.80 -26.02 -42.37
CA GLY A 311 8.70 -26.54 -43.16
C GLY A 311 9.16 -26.86 -44.58
N GLU A 312 9.41 -28.14 -44.87
CA GLU A 312 9.81 -28.61 -46.20
C GLU A 312 8.77 -28.18 -47.23
N MET A 313 9.25 -27.67 -48.36
CA MET A 313 8.41 -27.41 -49.52
C MET A 313 7.92 -28.77 -50.04
N ILE A 314 6.67 -29.14 -49.75
CA ILE A 314 6.09 -30.35 -50.33
C ILE A 314 5.68 -30.00 -51.77
N GLU A 315 6.51 -30.38 -52.73
CA GLU A 315 6.36 -30.07 -54.16
C GLU A 315 5.07 -30.62 -54.84
N ASP A 316 4.22 -31.35 -54.12
CA ASP A 316 3.03 -32.01 -54.69
C ASP A 316 1.75 -31.92 -53.82
N LEU A 317 1.68 -31.02 -52.83
CA LEU A 317 0.41 -30.80 -52.13
C LEU A 317 -0.49 -29.83 -52.90
N PRO A 318 -1.81 -30.07 -52.95
CA PRO A 318 -2.73 -29.13 -53.55
C PRO A 318 -2.62 -27.81 -52.81
N LEU A 319 -2.23 -26.76 -53.55
CA LEU A 319 -2.45 -25.39 -53.17
C LEU A 319 -3.95 -25.23 -52.90
N TYR A 320 -4.31 -25.17 -51.63
CA TYR A 320 -5.59 -24.64 -51.27
C TYR A 320 -5.47 -23.13 -51.40
N ASP A 321 -6.00 -22.58 -52.49
CA ASP A 321 -6.49 -21.21 -52.47
C ASP A 321 -7.62 -21.20 -51.43
N TRP A 322 -7.41 -20.50 -50.30
CA TRP A 322 -8.48 -20.15 -49.36
C TRP A 322 -9.01 -18.77 -49.72
#